data_AF-A0A962FWA4-F1
#
_entry.id   AF-A0A962FWA4-F1
#
_cell.length_a   1.000
_cell.length_b   1.000
_cell.length_c   1.000
_cell.angle_alpha   90.00
_cell.angle_beta   90.00
_cell.angle_gamma   90.00
#
_symmetry.space_group_name_H-M   'P 1'
#
loop_
_entity.id
_entity.type
_entity.pdbx_description
1 polymer ?
#
loop_
_entity_poly.entity_id
_entity_poly.type
_entity_poly.pdbx_seq_one_letter_code
_entity_poly.pdbx_strand_id
1 'polypeptide(L)'
;MRNFKRTLLALACGVAISGPTAAYNFNESLDGSWTDSSAIGTNKGVLIDYVPSLNLVFFAFFTYAADGTPVWLSTSFVADPGADSYTGIAVATFEGGEFDAAGSPAAVDMGTVDINFACNSIQMTFHPAAGSGLNVASFNLAPSLGLDSQNASECAVPMNSCPQGTIAMGEDCKLPNSIAGDQYLPYGKKYIVEGKVSVEAGGRLTVAPGVTVQGSTSSAQPNFILVNPDAQIFAVGTPDLPITFTGPEAFPGSWAGLVLAGRSTCNDAAGIELGCAFEADSDINYGGDVLDDNSGRLRYVRILWAGQLVNPDEELNSLTLLGVGSGTEIDHVQVDGGLDDGIEFFGGSVNATHVVCSNMGDDCLDFDQGYTGKIQHALIYQGINTDAGDDSNGIEADNDRSNNDKEPRTSPTVSNVTLVGGPVGNEAIRLRRGMGGYFHNIVATDFRDTCLNLDDAGTFGQGTAAAQGTLQINNSFMGQCDNGTFEDDGGDPYAVSAWYNAGTGNGQGDPMLDGFLPQAGSPVLTGGMSPSDPFFVPTTYRGAFSGPNDNWTAGWTVNLP
;
A
#
# COMPACT_ATOMS: atom_id res chain seq x y z
N MET A 1 65.86 47.88 -1.57
CA MET A 1 64.78 47.90 -2.58
C MET A 1 64.20 46.50 -2.68
N ARG A 2 62.88 46.34 -2.42
CA ARG A 2 61.92 45.28 -2.87
C ARG A 2 62.37 43.80 -2.80
N ASN A 3 61.62 42.80 -2.37
CA ASN A 3 60.23 42.62 -1.94
C ASN A 3 60.08 41.19 -1.34
N PHE A 4 59.21 41.07 -0.33
CA PHE A 4 58.26 39.99 0.00
C PHE A 4 58.57 38.46 -0.18
N LYS A 5 58.58 37.79 0.99
CA LYS A 5 57.81 36.63 1.48
C LYS A 5 57.47 35.41 0.60
N ARG A 6 57.87 34.23 1.16
CA ARG A 6 57.16 32.94 1.37
C ARG A 6 56.44 32.27 0.19
N THR A 7 56.78 31.00 -0.05
CA THR A 7 55.77 29.91 -0.10
C THR A 7 56.40 28.55 0.25
N LEU A 8 56.01 28.00 1.41
CA LEU A 8 56.13 26.58 1.70
C LEU A 8 54.98 25.90 0.96
N LEU A 9 55.30 24.98 0.04
CA LEU A 9 54.33 24.11 -0.61
C LEU A 9 54.17 22.87 0.27
N ALA A 10 53.22 22.92 1.21
CA ALA A 10 52.74 21.74 1.92
C ALA A 10 51.54 21.20 1.15
N LEU A 11 51.77 20.06 0.51
CA LEU A 11 50.77 19.24 -0.17
C LEU A 11 49.81 18.70 0.90
N ALA A 12 48.60 19.27 0.96
CA ALA A 12 47.46 18.65 1.64
C ALA A 12 46.41 18.38 0.57
N CYS A 13 46.33 17.12 0.15
CA CYS A 13 45.16 16.59 -0.54
C CYS A 13 43.95 16.72 0.39
N GLY A 14 43.22 17.82 0.26
CA GLY A 14 41.81 17.88 0.64
C GLY A 14 41.02 17.24 -0.50
N VAL A 15 40.85 15.92 -0.45
CA VAL A 15 39.73 15.28 -1.15
C VAL A 15 38.49 15.84 -0.50
N ALA A 16 37.79 16.74 -1.19
CA ALA A 16 36.41 17.06 -0.85
C ALA A 16 35.61 15.80 -1.10
N ILE A 17 35.40 15.02 -0.03
CA ILE A 17 34.37 14.00 -0.01
C ILE A 17 33.06 14.80 -0.05
N SER A 18 32.47 14.93 -1.24
CA SER A 18 31.05 15.23 -1.34
C SER A 18 30.34 14.05 -0.68
N GLY A 19 29.88 14.24 0.55
CA GLY A 19 28.87 13.36 1.11
C GLY A 19 27.64 13.36 0.20
N PRO A 20 26.80 12.31 0.23
CA PRO A 20 25.55 12.34 -0.51
C PRO A 20 24.76 13.57 -0.06
N THR A 21 24.48 14.47 -1.00
CA THR A 21 23.48 15.53 -0.83
C THR A 21 22.16 14.84 -0.47
N ALA A 22 21.57 15.25 0.65
CA ALA A 22 20.34 14.65 1.13
C ALA A 22 19.24 14.88 0.09
N ALA A 23 18.60 13.80 -0.37
CA ALA A 23 17.46 13.90 -1.28
C ALA A 23 16.23 14.46 -0.53
N TYR A 24 15.61 15.50 -1.07
CA TYR A 24 14.32 16.01 -0.56
C TYR A 24 13.16 15.25 -1.21
N ASN A 25 12.21 14.79 -0.41
CA ASN A 25 11.08 14.00 -0.89
C ASN A 25 9.83 14.89 -1.03
N PHE A 26 9.52 15.31 -2.26
CA PHE A 26 8.33 16.11 -2.55
C PHE A 26 7.06 15.26 -2.44
N ASN A 27 6.20 15.62 -1.49
CA ASN A 27 4.86 15.04 -1.32
C ASN A 27 3.94 16.10 -0.68
N GLU A 28 2.66 15.76 -0.50
CA GLU A 28 1.62 16.67 0.02
C GLU A 28 1.91 17.19 1.45
N SER A 29 2.89 16.65 2.18
CA SER A 29 3.34 17.22 3.46
C SER A 29 4.05 18.58 3.32
N LEU A 30 4.51 18.92 2.12
CA LEU A 30 5.07 20.24 1.80
C LEU A 30 3.97 21.34 1.81
N ASP A 31 2.71 20.95 1.68
CA ASP A 31 1.59 21.87 1.48
C ASP A 31 1.36 22.77 2.69
N GLY A 32 1.03 24.04 2.41
CA GLY A 32 0.60 25.00 3.41
C GLY A 32 1.54 26.20 3.56
N SER A 33 1.48 26.83 4.74
CA SER A 33 2.11 28.12 4.98
C SER A 33 3.48 28.02 5.64
N TRP A 34 4.49 28.57 4.97
CA TRP A 34 5.87 28.63 5.43
C TRP A 34 6.26 30.08 5.71
N THR A 35 6.79 30.36 6.90
CA THR A 35 7.08 31.74 7.37
C THR A 35 8.53 31.94 7.76
N ASP A 36 9.02 33.16 7.59
CA ASP A 36 10.37 33.52 8.01
C ASP A 36 10.46 33.62 9.54
N SER A 37 11.06 32.59 10.15
CA SER A 37 11.21 32.46 11.61
C SER A 37 12.06 33.56 12.24
N SER A 38 12.91 34.24 11.46
CA SER A 38 13.77 35.34 11.95
C SER A 38 13.02 36.68 12.07
N ALA A 39 11.77 36.73 11.59
CA ALA A 39 11.03 37.97 11.38
C ALA A 39 9.57 37.86 11.88
N ILE A 40 9.36 37.33 13.09
CA ILE A 40 8.06 37.23 13.75
C ILE A 40 7.36 38.61 13.74
N GLY A 41 6.18 38.70 13.13
CA GLY A 41 5.38 39.93 13.00
C GLY A 41 5.58 40.72 11.69
N THR A 42 6.39 40.24 10.76
CA THR A 42 6.64 40.91 9.46
C THR A 42 5.74 40.45 8.30
N ASN A 43 4.87 39.45 8.53
CA ASN A 43 4.00 38.83 7.52
C ASN A 43 4.74 38.33 6.26
N LYS A 44 6.01 37.94 6.40
CA LYS A 44 6.81 37.35 5.32
C LYS A 44 6.69 35.83 5.34
N GLY A 45 6.22 35.27 4.23
CA GLY A 45 6.04 33.84 4.07
C GLY A 45 5.55 33.48 2.67
N VAL A 46 5.40 32.19 2.44
CA VAL A 46 4.95 31.60 1.17
C VAL A 46 3.87 30.57 1.45
N LEU A 47 2.96 30.42 0.50
CA LEU A 47 2.07 29.28 0.42
C LEU A 47 2.66 28.32 -0.61
N ILE A 48 2.76 27.05 -0.22
CA ILE A 48 3.26 25.98 -1.09
C ILE A 48 2.13 24.97 -1.29
N ASP A 49 2.04 24.47 -2.51
CA ASP A 49 1.11 23.41 -2.91
C ASP A 49 1.87 22.46 -3.84
N TYR A 50 1.91 21.18 -3.49
CA TYR A 50 2.50 20.12 -4.30
C TYR A 50 1.38 19.31 -4.95
N VAL A 51 1.41 19.24 -6.28
CA VAL A 51 0.42 18.50 -7.08
C VAL A 51 1.05 17.16 -7.51
N PRO A 52 0.73 16.03 -6.84
CA PRO A 52 1.45 14.77 -7.08
C PRO A 52 1.30 14.23 -8.49
N SER A 53 0.12 14.41 -9.10
CA SER A 53 -0.19 13.92 -10.45
C SER A 53 0.64 14.58 -11.56
N LEU A 54 1.20 15.77 -11.28
CA LEU A 54 2.04 16.53 -12.21
C LEU A 54 3.48 16.66 -11.71
N ASN A 55 3.76 16.16 -10.51
CA ASN A 55 5.01 16.38 -9.78
C ASN A 55 5.39 17.87 -9.76
N LEU A 56 4.39 18.73 -9.60
CA LEU A 56 4.53 20.18 -9.73
C LEU A 56 4.50 20.81 -8.34
N VAL A 57 5.51 21.62 -8.02
CA VAL A 57 5.49 22.45 -6.82
C VAL A 57 5.12 23.86 -7.21
N PHE A 58 4.07 24.38 -6.60
CA PHE A 58 3.59 25.74 -6.78
C PHE A 58 3.89 26.58 -5.54
N PHE A 59 4.37 27.80 -5.75
CA PHE A 59 4.59 28.79 -4.71
C PHE A 59 3.78 30.05 -4.99
N ALA A 60 3.08 30.55 -3.97
CA ALA A 60 2.47 31.87 -3.97
C ALA A 60 3.05 32.75 -2.86
N PHE A 61 3.37 33.99 -3.20
CA PHE A 61 3.96 34.98 -2.30
C PHE A 61 3.10 36.24 -2.27
N PHE A 62 2.94 36.82 -1.10
CA PHE A 62 2.41 38.17 -0.92
C PHE A 62 3.52 39.10 -0.43
N THR A 63 3.72 40.22 -1.12
CA THR A 63 4.78 41.19 -0.79
C THR A 63 4.37 42.62 -1.13
N TYR A 64 5.30 43.57 -0.98
CA TYR A 64 5.12 44.97 -1.34
C TYR A 64 6.25 45.44 -2.26
N ALA A 65 5.92 46.24 -3.28
CA ALA A 65 6.88 46.95 -4.12
C ALA A 65 7.62 48.05 -3.34
N ALA A 66 8.69 48.60 -3.91
CA ALA A 66 9.49 49.66 -3.27
C ALA A 66 8.70 50.93 -2.89
N ASP A 67 7.55 51.17 -3.54
CA ASP A 67 6.64 52.27 -3.24
C ASP A 67 5.56 51.92 -2.20
N GLY A 68 5.54 50.69 -1.68
CA GLY A 68 4.58 50.20 -0.70
C GLY A 68 3.31 49.59 -1.30
N THR A 69 3.20 49.44 -2.63
CA THR A 69 2.07 48.79 -3.28
C THR A 69 2.08 47.28 -3.03
N PRO A 70 0.98 46.63 -2.61
CA PRO A 70 0.93 45.19 -2.45
C PRO A 70 1.00 44.46 -3.80
N VAL A 71 1.75 43.35 -3.86
CA VAL A 71 1.96 42.54 -5.06
C VAL A 71 1.88 41.06 -4.70
N TRP A 72 1.16 40.29 -5.54
CA TRP A 72 1.19 38.83 -5.51
C TRP A 72 2.15 38.31 -6.56
N LEU A 73 3.03 37.39 -6.16
CA LEU A 73 3.95 36.70 -7.05
C LEU A 73 3.62 35.21 -7.04
N SER A 74 3.93 34.53 -8.13
CA SER A 74 3.84 33.07 -8.22
C SER A 74 5.02 32.49 -8.98
N THR A 75 5.39 31.28 -8.61
CA THR A 75 6.31 30.44 -9.39
C THR A 75 5.89 28.99 -9.30
N SER A 76 6.31 28.19 -10.27
CA SER A 76 6.14 26.75 -10.24
C SER A 76 7.27 26.05 -10.96
N PHE A 77 7.62 24.86 -10.52
CA PHE A 77 8.58 23.99 -11.19
C PHE A 77 8.17 22.53 -11.02
N VAL A 78 8.61 21.68 -11.95
CA VAL A 78 8.47 20.23 -11.81
C VAL A 78 9.58 19.76 -10.88
N ALA A 79 9.21 19.06 -9.82
CA ALA A 79 10.18 18.51 -8.88
C ALA A 79 10.89 17.30 -9.50
N ASP A 80 12.22 17.31 -9.51
CA ASP A 80 13.00 16.15 -9.91
C ASP A 80 13.20 15.21 -8.71
N PRO A 81 13.02 13.88 -8.87
CA PRO A 81 13.25 12.93 -7.79
C PRO A 81 14.65 13.07 -7.20
N GLY A 82 14.71 13.33 -5.89
CA GLY A 82 15.95 13.46 -5.13
C GLY A 82 16.72 14.78 -5.30
N ALA A 83 16.19 15.73 -6.07
CA ALA A 83 16.73 17.09 -6.09
C ALA A 83 16.31 17.86 -4.84
N ASP A 84 17.26 18.51 -4.20
CA ASP A 84 17.05 19.36 -3.01
C ASP A 84 17.20 20.85 -3.32
N SER A 85 17.50 21.21 -4.58
CA SER A 85 17.80 22.58 -4.97
C SER A 85 17.42 22.87 -6.41
N TYR A 86 16.90 24.08 -6.63
CA TYR A 86 16.47 24.59 -7.94
C TYR A 86 16.98 26.03 -8.07
N THR A 87 17.46 26.39 -9.25
CA THR A 87 18.02 27.73 -9.48
C THR A 87 17.39 28.37 -10.72
N GLY A 88 17.24 29.69 -10.69
CA GLY A 88 16.76 30.46 -11.83
C GLY A 88 15.30 30.19 -12.22
N ILE A 89 14.45 29.75 -11.28
CA ILE A 89 13.04 29.49 -11.58
C ILE A 89 12.34 30.83 -11.83
N ALA A 90 11.62 30.95 -12.95
CA ALA A 90 10.92 32.19 -13.31
C ALA A 90 9.82 32.54 -12.30
N VAL A 91 9.74 33.82 -11.93
CA VAL A 91 8.72 34.36 -11.03
C VAL A 91 7.93 35.41 -11.79
N ALA A 92 6.61 35.32 -11.71
CA ALA A 92 5.72 36.23 -12.41
C ALA A 92 4.64 36.80 -11.48
N THR A 93 4.08 37.93 -11.91
CA THR A 93 2.73 38.37 -11.50
C THR A 93 1.83 38.39 -12.72
N PHE A 94 0.53 38.62 -12.56
CA PHE A 94 -0.41 38.64 -13.67
C PHE A 94 -1.16 39.97 -13.70
N GLU A 95 -1.23 40.57 -14.89
CA GLU A 95 -2.02 41.77 -15.15
C GLU A 95 -3.15 41.48 -16.14
N GLY A 96 -4.29 42.15 -15.93
CA GLY A 96 -5.51 41.94 -16.71
C GLY A 96 -6.33 40.74 -16.23
N GLY A 97 -7.56 40.62 -16.75
CA GLY A 97 -8.55 39.65 -16.28
C GLY A 97 -9.60 40.26 -15.37
N GLU A 98 -10.80 39.69 -15.40
CA GLU A 98 -11.89 39.99 -14.47
C GLU A 98 -12.28 38.67 -13.77
N PHE A 99 -12.66 38.72 -12.50
CA PHE A 99 -12.95 37.50 -11.73
C PHE A 99 -14.17 36.73 -12.26
N ASP A 100 -15.08 37.42 -12.94
CA ASP A 100 -16.35 36.91 -13.46
C ASP A 100 -16.38 36.76 -14.99
N ALA A 101 -15.26 37.00 -15.68
CA ALA A 101 -15.16 36.84 -17.12
C ALA A 101 -13.87 36.14 -17.54
N ALA A 102 -13.92 35.43 -18.68
CA ALA A 102 -12.73 34.87 -19.31
C ALA A 102 -11.88 36.00 -19.92
N GLY A 103 -11.19 36.77 -19.08
CA GLY A 103 -10.10 37.62 -19.52
C GLY A 103 -8.88 36.78 -19.90
N SER A 104 -7.95 37.38 -20.65
CA SER A 104 -6.64 36.78 -20.92
C SER A 104 -5.60 37.46 -20.02
N PRO A 105 -5.35 36.96 -18.79
CA PRO A 105 -4.31 37.51 -17.94
C PRO A 105 -2.95 37.37 -18.64
N ALA A 106 -2.15 38.42 -18.59
CA ALA A 106 -0.79 38.42 -19.12
C ALA A 106 0.21 38.27 -17.96
N ALA A 107 1.11 37.30 -18.08
CA ALA A 107 2.22 37.16 -17.15
C ALA A 107 3.20 38.33 -17.32
N VAL A 108 3.53 38.99 -16.22
CA VAL A 108 4.57 40.01 -16.12
C VAL A 108 5.76 39.38 -15.42
N ASP A 109 6.92 39.42 -16.09
CA ASP A 109 8.18 38.90 -15.55
C ASP A 109 8.63 39.74 -14.34
N MET A 110 8.79 39.09 -13.20
CA MET A 110 9.22 39.70 -11.96
C MET A 110 10.65 39.29 -11.58
N GLY A 111 11.27 38.36 -12.30
CA GLY A 111 12.63 37.88 -12.05
C GLY A 111 12.72 36.37 -11.89
N THR A 112 13.70 35.91 -11.12
CA THR A 112 13.91 34.49 -10.84
C THR A 112 14.07 34.20 -9.36
N VAL A 113 13.90 32.95 -8.94
CA VAL A 113 14.17 32.50 -7.58
C VAL A 113 15.05 31.26 -7.58
N ASP A 114 15.99 31.23 -6.63
CA ASP A 114 16.74 30.04 -6.24
C ASP A 114 16.14 29.48 -4.96
N ILE A 115 15.92 28.17 -4.90
CA ILE A 115 15.27 27.47 -3.79
C ILE A 115 16.16 26.31 -3.38
N ASN A 116 16.45 26.21 -2.08
CA ASN A 116 17.10 25.05 -1.48
C ASN A 116 16.20 24.51 -0.37
N PHE A 117 15.88 23.23 -0.46
CA PHE A 117 15.06 22.51 0.49
C PHE A 117 15.94 21.84 1.55
N ALA A 118 15.48 21.89 2.79
CA ALA A 118 16.00 21.10 3.90
C ALA A 118 14.82 20.67 4.77
N CYS A 119 15.04 19.66 5.61
CA CYS A 119 13.96 18.89 6.25
C CYS A 119 12.99 19.70 7.12
N ASN A 120 13.40 20.88 7.61
CA ASN A 120 12.54 21.78 8.38
C ASN A 120 12.70 23.24 7.92
N SER A 121 13.31 23.47 6.75
CA SER A 121 13.54 24.84 6.28
C SER A 121 13.68 24.93 4.78
N ILE A 122 13.13 25.99 4.20
CA ILE A 122 13.33 26.32 2.80
C ILE A 122 14.11 27.63 2.73
N GLN A 123 15.26 27.59 2.08
CA GLN A 123 16.04 28.78 1.76
C GLN A 123 15.69 29.26 0.36
N MET A 124 15.18 30.47 0.26
CA MET A 124 14.83 31.08 -1.02
C MET A 124 15.63 32.33 -1.23
N THR A 125 16.15 32.54 -2.44
CA THR A 125 16.77 33.81 -2.85
C THR A 125 16.12 34.31 -4.12
N PHE A 126 15.44 35.43 -4.02
CA PHE A 126 14.76 36.09 -5.13
C PHE A 126 15.66 37.12 -5.81
N HIS A 127 15.75 37.02 -7.13
CA HIS A 127 16.53 37.87 -8.03
C HIS A 127 15.57 38.66 -8.93
N PRO A 128 15.21 39.91 -8.56
CA PRO A 128 14.21 40.68 -9.29
C PRO A 128 14.65 41.06 -10.70
N ALA A 129 13.70 41.04 -11.64
CA ALA A 129 13.91 41.56 -12.99
C ALA A 129 14.13 43.08 -12.98
N ALA A 130 14.87 43.59 -13.95
CA ALA A 130 15.11 45.03 -14.10
C ALA A 130 13.79 45.77 -14.34
N GLY A 131 13.50 46.76 -13.49
CA GLY A 131 12.26 47.55 -13.59
C GLY A 131 11.06 46.98 -12.84
N SER A 132 11.18 45.82 -12.17
CA SER A 132 10.11 45.22 -11.35
C SER A 132 9.72 46.03 -10.10
N GLY A 133 10.56 46.99 -9.70
CA GLY A 133 10.36 47.75 -8.46
C GLY A 133 10.59 46.94 -7.17
N LEU A 134 11.15 45.73 -7.28
CA LEU A 134 11.50 44.85 -6.17
C LEU A 134 13.00 44.84 -5.89
N ASN A 135 13.37 44.48 -4.65
CA ASN A 135 14.76 44.31 -4.23
C ASN A 135 15.09 42.82 -4.10
N VAL A 136 16.38 42.47 -4.23
CA VAL A 136 16.89 41.14 -3.89
C VAL A 136 16.49 40.82 -2.46
N ALA A 137 15.93 39.63 -2.25
CA ALA A 137 15.48 39.18 -0.95
C ALA A 137 15.84 37.71 -0.74
N SER A 138 16.34 37.38 0.44
CA SER A 138 16.56 36.00 0.86
C SER A 138 15.71 35.71 2.08
N PHE A 139 15.13 34.52 2.11
CA PHE A 139 14.24 34.05 3.16
C PHE A 139 14.74 32.71 3.68
N ASN A 140 14.65 32.51 4.99
CA ASN A 140 14.81 31.20 5.60
C ASN A 140 13.50 30.83 6.28
N LEU A 141 12.72 30.01 5.58
CA LEU A 141 11.33 29.74 5.90
C LEU A 141 11.23 28.46 6.72
N ALA A 142 10.32 28.43 7.68
CA ALA A 142 9.93 27.26 8.45
C ALA A 142 8.40 27.10 8.42
N PRO A 143 7.86 25.89 8.67
CA PRO A 143 6.42 25.69 8.77
C PRO A 143 5.82 26.61 9.84
N SER A 144 4.64 27.18 9.59
CA SER A 144 3.99 28.09 10.54
C SER A 144 3.44 27.33 11.76
N LEU A 145 3.59 27.94 12.96
CA LEU A 145 3.26 27.37 14.28
C LEU A 145 1.90 26.62 14.31
N GLY A 146 1.94 25.32 14.61
CA GLY A 146 0.77 24.43 14.72
C GLY A 146 0.92 23.10 13.98
N LEU A 147 1.91 23.00 13.09
CA LEU A 147 2.33 21.76 12.40
C LEU A 147 3.61 21.20 13.05
N ASP A 148 3.60 21.05 14.37
CA ASP A 148 4.75 20.51 15.13
C ASP A 148 4.76 18.97 15.02
N SER A 149 5.91 18.44 14.61
CA SER A 149 6.40 17.06 14.75
C SER A 149 5.99 15.95 13.77
N GLN A 150 5.19 16.18 12.72
CA GLN A 150 4.85 15.11 11.74
C GLN A 150 5.67 15.08 10.44
N ASN A 151 6.53 16.06 10.15
CA ASN A 151 7.27 16.14 8.88
C ASN A 151 8.59 15.32 8.88
N ALA A 152 8.63 14.20 9.62
CA ALA A 152 9.74 13.25 9.57
C ALA A 152 9.85 12.50 8.22
N SER A 153 8.92 12.73 7.30
CA SER A 153 8.84 12.20 5.93
C SER A 153 9.65 12.99 4.89
N GLU A 154 10.15 14.19 5.21
CA GLU A 154 10.69 15.13 4.20
C GLU A 154 12.16 14.94 3.84
N CYS A 155 12.91 14.13 4.60
CA CYS A 155 14.26 13.73 4.22
C CYS A 155 14.53 12.29 4.67
N ALA A 156 14.83 11.41 3.72
CA ALA A 156 15.46 10.13 4.01
C ALA A 156 16.95 10.36 4.34
N VAL A 157 17.28 11.12 5.40
CA VAL A 157 18.65 11.10 5.94
C VAL A 157 18.81 9.76 6.65
N PRO A 158 19.68 8.85 6.17
CA PRO A 158 19.85 7.57 6.81
C PRO A 158 20.26 7.78 8.27
N MET A 159 19.46 7.25 9.20
CA MET A 159 19.80 7.29 10.61
C MET A 159 21.05 6.44 10.86
N ASN A 160 22.08 7.05 11.46
CA ASN A 160 23.32 6.35 11.80
C ASN A 160 23.22 5.57 13.12
N SER A 161 22.21 5.87 13.95
CA SER A 161 21.98 5.23 15.25
C SER A 161 20.53 4.76 15.38
N CYS A 162 20.32 3.75 16.21
CA CYS A 162 18.99 3.25 16.51
C CYS A 162 18.11 4.30 17.20
N PRO A 163 16.85 4.47 16.76
CA PRO A 163 15.92 5.40 17.39
C PRO A 163 15.59 5.00 18.82
N GLN A 164 15.06 5.94 19.60
CA GLN A 164 14.57 5.67 20.95
C GLN A 164 13.55 4.52 20.94
N GLY A 165 13.59 3.68 21.98
CA GLY A 165 12.72 2.50 22.12
C GLY A 165 13.30 1.23 21.50
N THR A 166 14.29 1.34 20.61
CA THR A 166 14.96 0.20 19.98
C THR A 166 16.33 -0.10 20.58
N ILE A 167 16.83 -1.32 20.37
CA ILE A 167 18.12 -1.80 20.90
C ILE A 167 19.09 -2.01 19.73
N ALA A 168 20.28 -1.41 19.82
CA ALA A 168 21.29 -1.58 18.78
C ALA A 168 21.82 -3.02 18.70
N MET A 169 21.85 -3.58 17.49
CA MET A 169 22.37 -4.91 17.16
C MET A 169 23.33 -4.79 15.97
N GLY A 170 24.55 -4.34 16.25
CA GLY A 170 25.51 -4.02 15.18
C GLY A 170 25.04 -2.79 14.38
N GLU A 171 24.84 -2.97 13.08
CA GLU A 171 24.31 -1.91 12.21
C GLU A 171 22.77 -1.81 12.25
N ASP A 172 22.10 -2.85 12.74
CA ASP A 172 20.63 -3.00 12.79
C ASP A 172 20.05 -2.59 14.16
N CYS A 173 18.72 -2.48 14.23
CA CYS A 173 17.99 -2.05 15.42
C CYS A 173 16.87 -3.01 15.79
N LYS A 174 17.00 -3.72 16.91
CA LYS A 174 15.93 -4.59 17.42
C LYS A 174 14.78 -3.78 18.00
N LEU A 175 13.55 -4.13 17.59
CA LEU A 175 12.33 -3.58 18.15
C LEU A 175 12.10 -4.07 19.59
N PRO A 176 11.45 -3.26 20.45
CA PRO A 176 10.97 -3.74 21.73
C PRO A 176 9.83 -4.75 21.50
N ASN A 177 9.70 -5.75 22.38
CA ASN A 177 8.63 -6.75 22.26
C ASN A 177 7.23 -6.19 22.59
N SER A 178 7.14 -4.99 23.17
CA SER A 178 5.88 -4.32 23.50
C SER A 178 6.01 -2.82 23.23
N ILE A 179 5.06 -2.27 22.48
CA ILE A 179 4.98 -0.87 22.05
C ILE A 179 3.65 -0.30 22.55
N ALA A 180 3.67 0.33 23.72
CA ALA A 180 2.49 0.92 24.37
C ALA A 180 2.29 2.42 24.09
N GLY A 181 3.07 2.99 23.18
CA GLY A 181 3.00 4.39 22.77
C GLY A 181 3.53 4.54 21.35
N ASP A 182 4.03 5.72 20.99
CA ASP A 182 4.56 5.94 19.65
C ASP A 182 5.97 5.34 19.48
N GLN A 183 6.11 4.41 18.54
CA GLN A 183 7.39 3.94 18.03
C GLN A 183 7.54 4.35 16.56
N TYR A 184 8.52 5.20 16.27
CA TYR A 184 8.86 5.60 14.91
C TYR A 184 10.11 4.86 14.42
N LEU A 185 10.03 4.27 13.22
CA LEU A 185 11.12 3.60 12.52
C LEU A 185 11.57 4.46 11.32
N PRO A 186 12.55 5.35 11.50
CA PRO A 186 13.10 6.16 10.42
C PRO A 186 13.91 5.34 9.40
N TYR A 187 14.04 5.89 8.19
CA TYR A 187 14.89 5.34 7.14
C TYR A 187 16.39 5.28 7.54
N GLY A 188 17.12 4.32 6.96
CA GLY A 188 18.57 4.17 7.10
C GLY A 188 19.03 3.05 8.02
N LYS A 189 18.09 2.40 8.71
CA LYS A 189 18.34 1.20 9.52
C LYS A 189 17.43 0.06 9.06
N LYS A 190 17.90 -1.17 9.24
CA LYS A 190 17.05 -2.35 9.23
C LYS A 190 16.60 -2.63 10.66
N TYR A 191 15.32 -2.94 10.82
CA TYR A 191 14.71 -3.17 12.13
C TYR A 191 14.43 -4.65 12.35
N ILE A 192 14.86 -5.19 13.48
CA ILE A 192 14.77 -6.63 13.75
C ILE A 192 13.58 -6.93 14.67
N VAL A 193 12.72 -7.84 14.22
CA VAL A 193 11.64 -8.45 14.98
C VAL A 193 12.17 -9.76 15.57
N GLU A 194 12.30 -9.84 16.90
CA GLU A 194 12.74 -11.06 17.58
C GLU A 194 11.68 -11.53 18.59
N GLY A 195 11.04 -12.66 18.28
CA GLY A 195 9.82 -13.11 18.93
C GLY A 195 8.60 -12.29 18.50
N LYS A 196 7.54 -12.35 19.32
CA LYS A 196 6.34 -11.51 19.18
C LYS A 196 6.64 -10.06 19.56
N VAL A 197 6.48 -9.14 18.62
CA VAL A 197 6.47 -7.68 18.84
C VAL A 197 5.02 -7.20 18.86
N SER A 198 4.50 -6.87 20.03
CA SER A 198 3.14 -6.38 20.21
C SER A 198 3.07 -4.86 20.18
N VAL A 199 2.24 -4.27 19.31
CA VAL A 199 1.73 -2.92 19.47
C VAL A 199 0.49 -3.02 20.36
N GLU A 200 0.58 -2.46 21.56
CA GLU A 200 -0.47 -2.55 22.57
C GLU A 200 -1.56 -1.52 22.32
N ALA A 201 -2.73 -1.70 22.93
CA ALA A 201 -3.82 -0.73 22.89
C ALA A 201 -3.34 0.71 23.22
N GLY A 202 -3.67 1.66 22.35
CA GLY A 202 -3.19 3.06 22.42
C GLY A 202 -1.76 3.29 21.91
N GLY A 203 -1.05 2.22 21.52
CA GLY A 203 0.26 2.26 20.89
C GLY A 203 0.18 2.46 19.37
N ARG A 204 1.27 3.02 18.81
CA ARG A 204 1.38 3.29 17.38
C ARG A 204 2.76 2.92 16.86
N LEU A 205 2.81 2.06 15.86
CA LEU A 205 4.03 1.79 15.10
C LEU A 205 4.00 2.59 13.78
N THR A 206 4.95 3.49 13.59
CA THR A 206 5.07 4.26 12.33
C THR A 206 6.37 3.88 11.63
N VAL A 207 6.28 3.47 10.36
CA VAL A 207 7.40 2.99 9.56
C VAL A 207 7.60 3.93 8.39
N ALA A 208 8.79 4.52 8.27
CA ALA A 208 9.10 5.45 7.19
C ALA A 208 9.26 4.72 5.84
N PRO A 209 9.01 5.39 4.70
CA PRO A 209 9.29 4.85 3.36
C PRO A 209 10.69 4.25 3.21
N GLY A 210 10.80 3.15 2.46
CA GLY A 210 12.06 2.47 2.16
C GLY A 210 12.69 1.70 3.33
N VAL A 211 12.03 1.64 4.49
CA VAL A 211 12.52 0.87 5.65
C VAL A 211 12.35 -0.62 5.40
N THR A 212 13.35 -1.40 5.83
CA THR A 212 13.24 -2.85 5.95
C THR A 212 13.03 -3.24 7.41
N VAL A 213 11.97 -3.98 7.67
CA VAL A 213 11.69 -4.66 8.95
C VAL A 213 11.88 -6.15 8.71
N GLN A 214 12.71 -6.81 9.50
CA GLN A 214 13.15 -8.18 9.26
C GLN A 214 12.97 -9.07 10.49
N GLY A 215 12.44 -10.29 10.29
CA GLY A 215 12.44 -11.33 11.32
C GLY A 215 13.87 -11.74 11.73
N SER A 216 14.08 -12.03 13.02
CA SER A 216 15.37 -12.44 13.55
C SER A 216 15.81 -13.79 12.96
N THR A 217 17.11 -13.99 12.79
CA THR A 217 17.69 -15.31 12.48
C THR A 217 17.49 -16.31 13.62
N SER A 218 17.12 -15.84 14.82
CA SER A 218 16.70 -16.70 15.91
C SER A 218 15.27 -17.20 15.66
N SER A 219 15.14 -18.49 15.38
CA SER A 219 13.84 -19.19 15.21
C SER A 219 13.37 -19.90 16.49
N ALA A 220 13.98 -19.62 17.65
CA ALA A 220 13.59 -20.21 18.93
C ALA A 220 12.16 -19.84 19.37
N GLN A 221 11.64 -18.73 18.86
CA GLN A 221 10.24 -18.32 18.96
C GLN A 221 9.83 -17.78 17.58
N PRO A 222 8.54 -17.82 17.23
CA PRO A 222 8.06 -17.22 15.99
C PRO A 222 8.29 -15.71 15.98
N ASN A 223 8.74 -15.18 14.85
CA ASN A 223 9.04 -13.76 14.68
C ASN A 223 7.89 -13.08 13.91
N PHE A 224 7.06 -12.29 14.59
CA PHE A 224 5.97 -11.53 13.97
C PHE A 224 5.69 -10.22 14.70
N ILE A 225 4.98 -9.34 14.00
CA ILE A 225 4.41 -8.13 14.58
C ILE A 225 2.91 -8.36 14.76
N LEU A 226 2.41 -8.08 15.96
CA LEU A 226 0.99 -8.07 16.30
C LEU A 226 0.55 -6.64 16.57
N VAL A 227 -0.42 -6.13 15.82
CA VAL A 227 -1.14 -4.90 16.13
C VAL A 227 -2.43 -5.30 16.84
N ASN A 228 -2.49 -5.09 18.15
CA ASN A 228 -3.67 -5.45 18.95
C ASN A 228 -4.86 -4.52 18.67
N PRO A 229 -6.08 -4.90 19.10
CA PRO A 229 -7.21 -3.98 19.09
C PRO A 229 -6.89 -2.67 19.80
N ASP A 230 -7.41 -1.56 19.28
CA ASP A 230 -7.13 -0.19 19.71
C ASP A 230 -5.67 0.28 19.52
N ALA A 231 -4.82 -0.51 18.83
CA ALA A 231 -3.47 -0.13 18.41
C ALA A 231 -3.43 0.15 16.90
N GLN A 232 -2.37 0.83 16.43
CA GLN A 232 -2.26 1.19 15.02
C GLN A 232 -0.86 0.99 14.43
N ILE A 233 -0.82 0.62 13.15
CA ILE A 233 0.39 0.64 12.32
C ILE A 233 0.24 1.61 11.16
N PHE A 234 1.25 2.42 10.90
CA PHE A 234 1.33 3.31 9.75
C PHE A 234 2.60 3.01 8.97
N ALA A 235 2.48 2.12 7.98
CA ALA A 235 3.53 1.79 7.03
C ALA A 235 3.12 2.32 5.66
N VAL A 236 3.47 3.57 5.38
CA VAL A 236 3.09 4.29 4.16
C VAL A 236 4.35 4.57 3.35
N GLY A 237 4.71 3.65 2.47
CA GLY A 237 5.78 3.78 1.49
C GLY A 237 5.36 4.56 0.24
N THR A 238 6.21 4.51 -0.78
CA THR A 238 5.94 5.05 -2.12
C THR A 238 6.35 4.03 -3.18
N PRO A 239 5.97 4.19 -4.46
CA PRO A 239 6.41 3.28 -5.51
C PRO A 239 7.94 3.14 -5.58
N ASP A 240 8.67 4.23 -5.36
CA ASP A 240 10.13 4.28 -5.42
C ASP A 240 10.82 3.82 -4.12
N LEU A 241 10.11 3.92 -2.99
CA LEU A 241 10.61 3.55 -1.66
C LEU A 241 9.57 2.71 -0.90
N PRO A 242 9.25 1.49 -1.40
CA PRO A 242 8.33 0.61 -0.72
C PRO A 242 8.91 0.15 0.62
N ILE A 243 8.05 -0.03 1.61
CA ILE A 243 8.44 -0.61 2.90
C ILE A 243 8.47 -2.12 2.75
N THR A 244 9.51 -2.77 3.28
CA THR A 244 9.64 -4.23 3.18
C THR A 244 9.64 -4.88 4.56
N PHE A 245 8.64 -5.69 4.83
CA PHE A 245 8.63 -6.67 5.91
C PHE A 245 9.11 -8.01 5.33
N THR A 246 10.10 -8.66 5.94
CA THR A 246 10.73 -9.85 5.35
C THR A 246 11.32 -10.77 6.41
N GLY A 247 11.51 -12.03 6.07
CA GLY A 247 12.34 -12.89 6.89
C GLY A 247 13.85 -12.67 6.67
N PRO A 248 14.69 -13.34 7.47
CA PRO A 248 16.14 -13.26 7.39
C PRO A 248 16.73 -13.96 6.16
N GLU A 249 15.99 -14.90 5.58
CA GLU A 249 16.41 -15.71 4.44
C GLU A 249 15.28 -15.80 3.39
N ALA A 250 15.63 -15.98 2.13
CA ALA A 250 14.67 -16.01 1.02
C ALA A 250 14.11 -17.43 0.81
N PHE A 251 13.39 -17.94 1.80
CA PHE A 251 12.64 -19.18 1.69
C PHE A 251 11.31 -19.08 2.45
N PRO A 252 10.25 -19.77 1.98
CA PRO A 252 8.94 -19.74 2.64
C PRO A 252 9.01 -20.11 4.13
N GLY A 253 8.38 -19.32 5.00
CA GLY A 253 8.35 -19.55 6.45
C GLY A 253 9.61 -19.11 7.19
N SER A 254 10.43 -18.25 6.59
CA SER A 254 11.65 -17.73 7.23
C SER A 254 11.36 -16.79 8.42
N TRP A 255 10.15 -16.25 8.51
CA TRP A 255 9.58 -15.54 9.66
C TRP A 255 8.06 -15.72 9.65
N ALA A 256 7.37 -15.29 10.71
CA ALA A 256 5.98 -15.66 10.91
C ALA A 256 5.01 -14.73 10.14
N GLY A 257 5.15 -13.39 10.24
CA GLY A 257 4.35 -12.48 9.42
C GLY A 257 3.90 -11.21 10.14
N LEU A 258 2.82 -10.59 9.62
CA LEU A 258 2.18 -9.40 10.18
C LEU A 258 0.72 -9.71 10.52
N VAL A 259 0.33 -9.47 11.78
CA VAL A 259 -1.02 -9.72 12.28
C VAL A 259 -1.66 -8.40 12.71
N LEU A 260 -2.82 -8.07 12.16
CA LEU A 260 -3.66 -6.94 12.59
C LEU A 260 -4.95 -7.47 13.21
N ALA A 261 -5.18 -7.14 14.48
CA ALA A 261 -6.40 -7.47 15.20
C ALA A 261 -7.25 -6.21 15.43
N GLY A 262 -8.50 -6.27 15.02
CA GLY A 262 -9.47 -5.19 15.10
C GLY A 262 -10.73 -5.55 15.88
N ARG A 263 -11.67 -4.61 15.87
CA ARG A 263 -12.96 -4.66 16.59
C ARG A 263 -14.17 -4.83 15.67
N SER A 264 -13.93 -5.10 14.39
CA SER A 264 -14.98 -5.35 13.41
C SER A 264 -15.57 -6.75 13.60
N THR A 265 -16.57 -7.11 12.80
CA THR A 265 -17.35 -8.34 13.04
C THR A 265 -16.56 -9.62 12.80
N CYS A 266 -16.84 -10.65 13.56
CA CYS A 266 -16.48 -12.04 13.27
C CYS A 266 -17.68 -12.92 13.60
N ASN A 267 -17.87 -14.04 12.90
CA ASN A 267 -19.04 -14.88 13.10
C ASN A 267 -18.85 -15.91 14.23
N ASP A 268 -17.62 -16.18 14.65
CA ASP A 268 -17.28 -17.11 15.73
C ASP A 268 -17.83 -16.71 17.10
N ALA A 269 -17.93 -15.41 17.35
CA ALA A 269 -18.49 -14.84 18.55
C ALA A 269 -19.30 -13.57 18.23
N ALA A 270 -20.19 -13.66 17.24
CA ALA A 270 -20.96 -12.53 16.75
C ALA A 270 -21.62 -11.70 17.88
N GLY A 271 -21.36 -10.38 17.88
CA GLY A 271 -21.89 -9.44 18.87
C GLY A 271 -21.24 -9.50 20.25
N ILE A 272 -20.15 -10.26 20.41
CA ILE A 272 -19.33 -10.28 21.62
C ILE A 272 -18.03 -9.52 21.34
N GLU A 273 -17.83 -8.44 22.09
CA GLU A 273 -16.61 -7.65 22.03
C GLU A 273 -15.37 -8.47 22.39
N LEU A 274 -14.38 -8.48 21.50
CA LEU A 274 -13.16 -9.30 21.57
C LEU A 274 -13.48 -10.77 21.89
N GLY A 275 -14.56 -11.29 21.31
CA GLY A 275 -15.07 -12.63 21.58
C GLY A 275 -14.47 -13.73 20.72
N CYS A 276 -13.91 -13.38 19.56
CA CYS A 276 -13.21 -14.33 18.69
C CYS A 276 -11.75 -14.45 19.13
N ALA A 277 -11.20 -15.64 18.99
CA ALA A 277 -9.81 -15.94 19.30
C ALA A 277 -9.14 -16.46 18.04
N PHE A 278 -7.92 -15.99 17.78
CA PHE A 278 -7.16 -16.46 16.64
C PHE A 278 -6.73 -17.92 16.86
N GLU A 279 -6.85 -18.74 15.82
CA GLU A 279 -6.60 -20.17 15.95
C GLU A 279 -5.14 -20.50 16.24
N ALA A 280 -4.20 -19.80 15.61
CA ALA A 280 -2.77 -20.06 15.80
C ALA A 280 -2.17 -19.45 17.09
N ASP A 281 -2.86 -18.48 17.72
CA ASP A 281 -2.52 -17.97 19.06
C ASP A 281 -3.79 -17.51 19.79
N SER A 282 -4.37 -18.40 20.61
CA SER A 282 -5.62 -18.15 21.32
C SER A 282 -5.59 -17.00 22.33
N ASP A 283 -4.40 -16.47 22.66
CA ASP A 283 -4.28 -15.26 23.49
C ASP A 283 -4.59 -13.98 22.68
N ILE A 284 -4.62 -14.05 21.36
CA ILE A 284 -4.97 -12.95 20.46
C ILE A 284 -6.49 -12.95 20.26
N ASN A 285 -7.17 -12.07 20.98
CA ASN A 285 -8.60 -11.87 20.87
C ASN A 285 -8.92 -10.68 19.96
N TYR A 286 -9.99 -10.81 19.19
CA TYR A 286 -10.44 -9.82 18.22
C TYR A 286 -11.95 -9.91 18.04
N GLY A 287 -12.50 -9.03 17.21
CA GLY A 287 -13.91 -9.06 16.88
C GLY A 287 -14.76 -8.11 17.73
N GLY A 288 -15.95 -7.79 17.25
CA GLY A 288 -16.86 -6.86 17.90
C GLY A 288 -17.97 -6.44 16.93
N ASP A 289 -18.48 -5.21 17.09
CA ASP A 289 -19.49 -4.61 16.21
C ASP A 289 -19.06 -3.26 15.61
N VAL A 290 -17.78 -2.90 15.72
CA VAL A 290 -17.23 -1.64 15.22
C VAL A 290 -16.77 -1.83 13.77
N LEU A 291 -17.70 -1.70 12.83
CA LEU A 291 -17.42 -1.91 11.40
C LEU A 291 -16.31 -0.99 10.88
N ASP A 292 -16.29 0.27 11.29
CA ASP A 292 -15.30 1.27 10.86
C ASP A 292 -14.06 1.37 11.78
N ASP A 293 -13.75 0.31 12.53
CA ASP A 293 -12.51 0.22 13.29
C ASP A 293 -11.27 0.46 12.42
N ASN A 294 -10.20 1.01 13.02
CA ASN A 294 -9.03 1.50 12.31
C ASN A 294 -7.72 1.04 12.94
N SER A 295 -7.15 -0.02 12.38
CA SER A 295 -5.84 -0.58 12.73
C SER A 295 -4.67 0.14 12.04
N GLY A 296 -4.95 1.19 11.24
CA GLY A 296 -3.95 2.05 10.61
C GLY A 296 -3.92 1.95 9.08
N ARG A 297 -2.72 1.99 8.50
CA ARG A 297 -2.51 2.10 7.05
C ARG A 297 -1.30 1.29 6.59
N LEU A 298 -1.50 0.44 5.58
CA LEU A 298 -0.45 -0.21 4.80
C LEU A 298 -0.54 0.30 3.37
N ARG A 299 0.52 1.00 2.91
CA ARG A 299 0.61 1.50 1.55
C ARG A 299 2.00 1.33 0.93
N TYR A 300 2.08 0.77 -0.28
CA TYR A 300 3.36 0.40 -0.91
C TYR A 300 4.23 -0.45 0.02
N VAL A 301 3.64 -1.55 0.49
CA VAL A 301 4.24 -2.48 1.44
C VAL A 301 4.50 -3.81 0.74
N ARG A 302 5.66 -4.41 1.00
CA ARG A 302 6.03 -5.77 0.60
C ARG A 302 6.15 -6.61 1.86
N ILE A 303 5.54 -7.79 1.87
CA ILE A 303 5.65 -8.78 2.94
C ILE A 303 6.18 -10.06 2.30
N LEU A 304 7.43 -10.41 2.63
CA LEU A 304 8.17 -11.43 1.90
C LEU A 304 8.52 -12.61 2.82
N TRP A 305 8.40 -13.84 2.32
CA TRP A 305 8.93 -15.05 2.95
C TRP A 305 8.35 -15.38 4.34
N ALA A 306 7.12 -14.95 4.62
CA ALA A 306 6.39 -15.24 5.85
C ALA A 306 5.87 -16.70 5.89
N GLY A 307 5.04 -17.11 6.87
CA GLY A 307 4.58 -18.51 6.94
C GLY A 307 5.24 -19.38 8.01
N GLN A 308 5.95 -18.82 9.00
CA GLN A 308 6.63 -19.65 10.00
C GLN A 308 5.61 -20.33 10.94
N LEU A 309 5.75 -21.65 11.13
CA LEU A 309 5.01 -22.40 12.15
C LEU A 309 5.06 -21.73 13.52
N VAL A 310 3.88 -21.49 14.11
CA VAL A 310 3.72 -21.00 15.48
C VAL A 310 3.36 -22.12 16.46
N ASN A 311 2.61 -23.12 16.01
CA ASN A 311 2.35 -24.38 16.72
C ASN A 311 2.59 -25.58 15.77
N PRO A 312 2.54 -26.84 16.26
CA PRO A 312 2.59 -28.00 15.38
C PRO A 312 1.42 -27.96 14.38
N ASP A 313 1.74 -27.98 13.09
CA ASP A 313 0.79 -27.95 11.98
C ASP A 313 -0.09 -26.67 11.93
N GLU A 314 0.39 -25.57 12.52
CA GLU A 314 -0.23 -24.24 12.41
C GLU A 314 0.85 -23.19 12.09
N GLU A 315 0.83 -22.74 10.85
CA GLU A 315 1.60 -21.64 10.30
C GLU A 315 0.92 -20.28 10.58
N LEU A 316 1.63 -19.20 10.25
CA LEU A 316 1.08 -17.84 10.30
C LEU A 316 1.12 -17.27 8.88
N ASN A 317 0.07 -16.57 8.46
CA ASN A 317 0.00 -16.01 7.11
C ASN A 317 0.97 -14.84 6.90
N SER A 318 1.15 -14.43 5.65
CA SER A 318 1.95 -13.22 5.37
C SER A 318 1.29 -11.98 5.97
N LEU A 319 0.00 -11.79 5.70
CA LEU A 319 -0.82 -10.76 6.34
C LEU A 319 -2.10 -11.38 6.90
N THR A 320 -2.17 -11.52 8.22
CA THR A 320 -3.35 -12.01 8.93
C THR A 320 -4.22 -10.83 9.38
N LEU A 321 -5.48 -10.81 8.97
CA LEU A 321 -6.43 -9.74 9.27
C LEU A 321 -7.58 -10.30 10.14
N LEU A 322 -7.52 -10.03 11.44
CA LEU A 322 -8.46 -10.54 12.44
C LEU A 322 -9.51 -9.48 12.77
N GLY A 323 -10.71 -9.58 12.19
CA GLY A 323 -11.81 -8.63 12.45
C GLY A 323 -11.43 -7.18 12.18
N VAL A 324 -10.63 -6.92 11.14
CA VAL A 324 -10.16 -5.56 10.82
C VAL A 324 -11.28 -4.74 10.19
N GLY A 325 -11.46 -3.51 10.66
CA GLY A 325 -12.53 -2.62 10.22
C GLY A 325 -12.22 -1.82 8.95
N SER A 326 -13.28 -1.29 8.33
CA SER A 326 -13.23 -0.50 7.09
C SER A 326 -12.56 0.88 7.26
N GLY A 327 -12.22 1.28 8.48
CA GLY A 327 -11.42 2.48 8.76
C GLY A 327 -9.92 2.28 8.50
N THR A 328 -9.48 1.03 8.33
CA THR A 328 -8.10 0.64 7.99
C THR A 328 -7.86 0.73 6.48
N GLU A 329 -6.71 1.25 6.08
CA GLU A 329 -6.31 1.36 4.66
C GLU A 329 -5.33 0.24 4.27
N ILE A 330 -5.69 -0.55 3.26
CA ILE A 330 -4.82 -1.53 2.61
C ILE A 330 -4.77 -1.17 1.12
N ASP A 331 -3.69 -0.54 0.66
CA ASP A 331 -3.54 -0.08 -0.71
C ASP A 331 -2.12 -0.38 -1.23
N HIS A 332 -1.94 -1.00 -2.41
CA HIS A 332 -0.58 -1.33 -2.90
C HIS A 332 0.21 -2.18 -1.89
N VAL A 333 -0.33 -3.37 -1.57
CA VAL A 333 0.33 -4.34 -0.71
C VAL A 333 0.68 -5.58 -1.52
N GLN A 334 1.94 -6.00 -1.45
CA GLN A 334 2.41 -7.26 -2.00
C GLN A 334 2.71 -8.25 -0.88
N VAL A 335 2.19 -9.46 -0.99
CA VAL A 335 2.67 -10.65 -0.28
C VAL A 335 3.37 -11.56 -1.29
N ASP A 336 4.56 -12.06 -0.95
CA ASP A 336 5.34 -12.90 -1.86
C ASP A 336 6.15 -13.98 -1.14
N GLY A 337 6.05 -15.21 -1.64
CA GLY A 337 6.94 -16.29 -1.21
C GLY A 337 6.66 -16.83 0.19
N GLY A 338 5.47 -16.62 0.77
CA GLY A 338 5.12 -17.18 2.08
C GLY A 338 4.90 -18.69 2.03
N LEU A 339 5.05 -19.38 3.17
CA LEU A 339 4.81 -20.83 3.29
C LEU A 339 3.32 -21.17 3.36
N ASP A 340 2.57 -20.27 3.96
CA ASP A 340 1.14 -20.34 4.25
C ASP A 340 0.42 -19.27 3.42
N ASP A 341 -0.80 -18.92 3.79
CA ASP A 341 -1.61 -17.97 3.06
C ASP A 341 -0.95 -16.60 2.83
N GLY A 342 -1.30 -16.00 1.69
CA GLY A 342 -0.91 -14.65 1.34
C GLY A 342 -1.57 -13.64 2.27
N ILE A 343 -2.87 -13.44 2.08
CA ILE A 343 -3.68 -12.57 2.93
C ILE A 343 -4.93 -13.32 3.34
N GLU A 344 -5.06 -13.55 4.64
CA GLU A 344 -6.23 -14.22 5.21
C GLU A 344 -7.06 -13.24 6.03
N PHE A 345 -8.36 -13.26 5.77
CA PHE A 345 -9.35 -12.40 6.40
C PHE A 345 -10.24 -13.23 7.31
N PHE A 346 -9.98 -13.17 8.62
CA PHE A 346 -10.84 -13.76 9.63
C PHE A 346 -11.89 -12.73 10.05
N GLY A 347 -13.04 -12.76 9.39
CA GLY A 347 -14.06 -11.75 9.59
C GLY A 347 -13.61 -10.35 9.14
N GLY A 348 -14.36 -9.35 9.61
CA GLY A 348 -14.09 -7.93 9.41
C GLY A 348 -14.77 -7.33 8.19
N SER A 349 -14.49 -6.05 7.98
CA SER A 349 -15.05 -5.24 6.89
C SER A 349 -14.01 -4.35 6.21
N VAL A 350 -12.72 -4.60 6.49
CA VAL A 350 -11.60 -3.91 5.84
C VAL A 350 -11.69 -4.05 4.33
N ASN A 351 -11.42 -2.94 3.63
CA ASN A 351 -11.34 -2.93 2.18
C ASN A 351 -9.88 -2.91 1.73
N ALA A 352 -9.57 -3.52 0.59
CA ALA A 352 -8.23 -3.55 0.03
C ALA A 352 -8.22 -3.19 -1.47
N THR A 353 -7.21 -2.46 -1.92
CA THR A 353 -7.03 -2.19 -3.35
C THR A 353 -5.57 -2.28 -3.79
N HIS A 354 -5.34 -2.62 -5.06
CA HIS A 354 -4.00 -2.83 -5.63
C HIS A 354 -3.20 -3.86 -4.83
N VAL A 355 -3.75 -5.05 -4.69
CA VAL A 355 -3.14 -6.13 -3.88
C VAL A 355 -2.44 -7.11 -4.80
N VAL A 356 -1.22 -7.52 -4.45
CA VAL A 356 -0.45 -8.49 -5.22
C VAL A 356 -0.12 -9.66 -4.33
N CYS A 357 -0.49 -10.85 -4.77
CA CYS A 357 -0.13 -12.09 -4.10
C CYS A 357 0.61 -12.98 -5.10
N SER A 358 1.85 -13.36 -4.76
CA SER A 358 2.71 -14.09 -5.68
C SER A 358 3.54 -15.18 -5.03
N ASN A 359 3.71 -16.30 -5.74
CA ASN A 359 4.58 -17.40 -5.31
C ASN A 359 4.26 -17.92 -3.89
N MET A 360 2.98 -18.01 -3.52
CA MET A 360 2.59 -18.52 -2.20
C MET A 360 2.72 -20.04 -2.13
N GLY A 361 3.01 -20.54 -0.93
CA GLY A 361 3.03 -21.96 -0.59
C GLY A 361 1.65 -22.52 -0.24
N ASP A 362 0.68 -21.64 0.06
CA ASP A 362 -0.74 -21.96 0.22
C ASP A 362 -1.64 -20.94 -0.51
N ASP A 363 -2.86 -20.68 0.00
CA ASP A 363 -3.84 -19.83 -0.66
C ASP A 363 -3.37 -18.39 -0.80
N CYS A 364 -3.76 -17.72 -1.89
CA CYS A 364 -3.33 -16.34 -2.10
C CYS A 364 -4.20 -15.33 -1.32
N LEU A 365 -5.52 -15.42 -1.50
CA LEU A 365 -6.49 -14.73 -0.66
C LEU A 365 -7.38 -15.77 -0.01
N ASP A 366 -7.44 -15.78 1.31
CA ASP A 366 -8.38 -16.60 2.07
C ASP A 366 -9.40 -15.71 2.78
N PHE A 367 -10.69 -16.09 2.70
CA PHE A 367 -11.75 -15.45 3.46
C PHE A 367 -12.44 -16.44 4.38
N ASP A 368 -12.51 -16.14 5.67
CA ASP A 368 -13.28 -16.92 6.63
C ASP A 368 -14.04 -16.03 7.63
N GLN A 369 -14.80 -16.67 8.50
CA GLN A 369 -15.33 -16.13 9.74
C GLN A 369 -16.18 -14.85 9.62
N GLY A 370 -16.88 -14.70 8.49
CA GLY A 370 -17.82 -13.60 8.29
C GLY A 370 -17.22 -12.35 7.65
N TYR A 371 -16.17 -12.47 6.84
CA TYR A 371 -15.58 -11.32 6.15
C TYR A 371 -16.57 -10.69 5.14
N THR A 372 -16.76 -9.38 5.21
CA THR A 372 -17.74 -8.64 4.39
C THR A 372 -17.16 -7.41 3.69
N GLY A 373 -15.83 -7.31 3.64
CA GLY A 373 -15.15 -6.19 3.00
C GLY A 373 -15.19 -6.21 1.47
N LYS A 374 -14.44 -5.27 0.88
CA LYS A 374 -14.37 -5.06 -0.57
C LYS A 374 -12.94 -5.10 -1.06
N ILE A 375 -12.73 -5.72 -2.22
CA ILE A 375 -11.41 -5.82 -2.84
C ILE A 375 -11.50 -5.35 -4.30
N GLN A 376 -10.61 -4.44 -4.72
CA GLN A 376 -10.52 -4.05 -6.13
C GLN A 376 -9.08 -3.94 -6.63
N HIS A 377 -8.81 -4.43 -7.86
CA HIS A 377 -7.47 -4.47 -8.46
C HIS A 377 -6.56 -5.40 -7.68
N ALA A 378 -6.68 -6.70 -7.94
CA ALA A 378 -5.78 -7.69 -7.35
C ALA A 378 -5.12 -8.55 -8.43
N LEU A 379 -3.81 -8.79 -8.28
CA LEU A 379 -3.07 -9.76 -9.05
C LEU A 379 -2.73 -10.94 -8.15
N ILE A 380 -3.15 -12.13 -8.58
CA ILE A 380 -2.74 -13.40 -7.99
C ILE A 380 -1.89 -14.13 -9.03
N TYR A 381 -0.68 -14.50 -8.63
CA TYR A 381 0.27 -15.20 -9.48
C TYR A 381 0.85 -16.39 -8.71
N GLN A 382 0.29 -17.59 -8.91
CA GLN A 382 0.63 -18.78 -8.10
C GLN A 382 2.13 -19.09 -8.15
N GLY A 383 2.77 -18.84 -9.29
CA GLY A 383 4.22 -18.97 -9.43
C GLY A 383 4.69 -20.42 -9.41
N ILE A 384 5.81 -20.69 -8.73
CA ILE A 384 6.48 -22.01 -8.75
C ILE A 384 6.87 -22.53 -7.37
N ASN A 385 6.52 -21.81 -6.29
CA ASN A 385 6.89 -22.25 -4.95
C ASN A 385 6.17 -23.54 -4.60
N THR A 386 6.81 -24.36 -3.75
CA THR A 386 6.28 -25.69 -3.45
C THR A 386 5.01 -25.55 -2.63
N ASP A 387 3.91 -26.03 -3.18
CA ASP A 387 2.66 -26.29 -2.47
C ASP A 387 2.82 -27.62 -1.70
N ALA A 388 2.98 -27.54 -0.38
CA ALA A 388 3.22 -28.71 0.46
C ALA A 388 1.93 -29.50 0.75
N GLY A 389 0.78 -28.82 0.73
CA GLY A 389 -0.54 -29.39 1.00
C GLY A 389 -1.22 -30.01 -0.23
N ASP A 390 -0.76 -29.63 -1.42
CA ASP A 390 -1.41 -29.89 -2.71
C ASP A 390 -2.81 -29.24 -2.82
N ASP A 391 -3.04 -28.17 -2.04
CA ASP A 391 -4.35 -27.48 -1.92
C ASP A 391 -4.24 -25.95 -2.08
N SER A 392 -3.10 -25.41 -2.54
CA SER A 392 -2.97 -23.94 -2.67
C SER A 392 -3.86 -23.39 -3.78
N ASN A 393 -4.77 -22.49 -3.45
CA ASN A 393 -5.68 -21.86 -4.40
C ASN A 393 -5.33 -20.39 -4.63
N GLY A 394 -5.82 -19.86 -5.75
CA GLY A 394 -5.74 -18.42 -5.98
C GLY A 394 -6.59 -17.65 -4.96
N ILE A 395 -7.83 -18.08 -4.79
CA ILE A 395 -8.75 -17.62 -3.75
C ILE A 395 -9.38 -18.85 -3.10
N GLU A 396 -9.21 -19.03 -1.79
CA GLU A 396 -10.05 -19.89 -0.97
C GLU A 396 -11.06 -19.01 -0.22
N ALA A 397 -12.31 -19.45 -0.13
CA ALA A 397 -13.33 -18.68 0.56
C ALA A 397 -14.31 -19.60 1.27
N ASP A 398 -14.38 -19.40 2.58
CA ASP A 398 -15.18 -20.15 3.54
C ASP A 398 -16.10 -19.20 4.34
N ASN A 399 -17.03 -19.76 5.11
CA ASN A 399 -17.83 -18.98 6.07
C ASN A 399 -17.61 -19.43 7.51
N ASP A 400 -17.92 -20.70 7.78
CA ASP A 400 -17.56 -21.36 9.04
C ASP A 400 -17.56 -22.87 8.82
N ARG A 401 -16.48 -23.51 9.24
CA ARG A 401 -16.24 -24.95 9.06
C ARG A 401 -17.23 -25.87 9.78
N SER A 402 -17.79 -25.42 10.89
CA SER A 402 -18.67 -26.22 11.76
C SER A 402 -20.16 -26.00 11.47
N ASN A 403 -20.50 -24.82 10.95
CA ASN A 403 -21.85 -24.35 10.72
C ASN A 403 -21.87 -23.41 9.52
N ASN A 404 -22.07 -23.98 8.34
CA ASN A 404 -22.13 -23.23 7.08
C ASN A 404 -23.18 -22.10 7.07
N ASP A 405 -24.14 -22.10 8.00
CA ASP A 405 -25.16 -21.06 8.13
C ASP A 405 -24.87 -19.98 9.21
N LYS A 406 -23.64 -19.91 9.71
CA LYS A 406 -23.26 -18.92 10.73
C LYS A 406 -23.34 -17.50 10.19
N GLU A 407 -23.80 -16.59 11.06
CA GLU A 407 -23.97 -15.17 10.74
C GLU A 407 -23.07 -14.31 11.66
N PRO A 408 -22.54 -13.17 11.17
CA PRO A 408 -22.64 -12.70 9.78
C PRO A 408 -21.91 -13.63 8.81
N ARG A 409 -22.49 -13.83 7.62
CA ARG A 409 -21.92 -14.70 6.60
C ARG A 409 -20.74 -14.05 5.88
N THR A 410 -19.68 -14.80 5.59
CA THR A 410 -18.62 -14.37 4.67
C THR A 410 -19.24 -14.05 3.32
N SER A 411 -19.16 -12.80 2.91
CA SER A 411 -19.84 -12.29 1.73
C SER A 411 -19.12 -11.05 1.17
N PRO A 412 -17.84 -11.16 0.77
CA PRO A 412 -17.09 -10.03 0.25
C PRO A 412 -17.63 -9.56 -1.11
N THR A 413 -17.28 -8.33 -1.49
CA THR A 413 -17.42 -7.88 -2.89
C THR A 413 -16.05 -7.70 -3.50
N VAL A 414 -15.71 -8.55 -4.48
CA VAL A 414 -14.39 -8.61 -5.10
C VAL A 414 -14.51 -8.21 -6.57
N SER A 415 -13.68 -7.27 -7.03
CA SER A 415 -13.71 -6.86 -8.43
C SER A 415 -12.34 -6.59 -9.06
N ASN A 416 -12.23 -6.78 -10.38
CA ASN A 416 -11.02 -6.50 -11.14
C ASN A 416 -9.82 -7.31 -10.63
N VAL A 417 -9.93 -8.63 -10.71
CA VAL A 417 -8.89 -9.56 -10.24
C VAL A 417 -8.40 -10.39 -11.42
N THR A 418 -7.09 -10.49 -11.58
CA THR A 418 -6.45 -11.42 -12.51
C THR A 418 -5.71 -12.48 -11.70
N LEU A 419 -6.07 -13.74 -11.92
CA LEU A 419 -5.44 -14.92 -11.35
C LEU A 419 -4.74 -15.69 -12.47
N VAL A 420 -3.44 -15.91 -12.31
CA VAL A 420 -2.63 -16.72 -13.21
C VAL A 420 -1.98 -17.82 -12.41
N GLY A 421 -2.29 -19.06 -12.76
CA GLY A 421 -1.74 -20.23 -12.13
C GLY A 421 -0.30 -20.53 -12.57
N GLY A 422 0.13 -21.76 -12.31
CA GLY A 422 1.46 -22.23 -12.63
C GLY A 422 1.54 -23.76 -12.56
N PRO A 423 2.75 -24.34 -12.56
CA PRO A 423 2.93 -25.79 -12.44
C PRO A 423 2.61 -26.37 -11.05
N VAL A 424 2.26 -25.50 -10.10
CA VAL A 424 1.96 -25.76 -8.69
C VAL A 424 0.64 -25.08 -8.33
N GLY A 425 0.09 -25.41 -7.16
CA GLY A 425 -1.24 -24.98 -6.72
C GLY A 425 -2.35 -25.82 -7.35
N ASN A 426 -3.55 -25.67 -6.81
CA ASN A 426 -4.71 -26.47 -7.09
C ASN A 426 -5.70 -25.68 -7.97
N GLU A 427 -6.59 -24.90 -7.36
CA GLU A 427 -7.71 -24.26 -8.04
C GLU A 427 -7.53 -22.73 -8.13
N ALA A 428 -8.07 -22.08 -9.16
CA ALA A 428 -8.01 -20.62 -9.18
C ALA A 428 -8.91 -20.00 -8.11
N ILE A 429 -10.13 -20.53 -7.96
CA ILE A 429 -11.12 -20.04 -6.99
C ILE A 429 -11.87 -21.24 -6.41
N ARG A 430 -11.81 -21.37 -5.10
CA ARG A 430 -12.50 -22.38 -4.31
C ARG A 430 -13.49 -21.73 -3.35
N LEU A 431 -14.78 -21.97 -3.53
CA LEU A 431 -15.84 -21.37 -2.71
C LEU A 431 -16.56 -22.44 -1.92
N ARG A 432 -16.55 -22.39 -0.58
CA ARG A 432 -17.06 -23.47 0.26
C ARG A 432 -17.74 -23.00 1.54
N ARG A 433 -18.16 -23.99 2.34
CA ARG A 433 -18.62 -23.84 3.73
C ARG A 433 -19.73 -22.81 3.93
N GLY A 434 -20.57 -22.59 2.92
CA GLY A 434 -21.72 -21.69 2.99
C GLY A 434 -21.42 -20.24 2.64
N MET A 435 -20.24 -19.92 2.13
CA MET A 435 -19.91 -18.53 1.81
C MET A 435 -20.79 -17.94 0.69
N GLY A 436 -20.99 -16.61 0.75
CA GLY A 436 -21.75 -15.80 -0.20
C GLY A 436 -20.85 -14.88 -1.04
N GLY A 437 -21.26 -13.65 -1.31
CA GLY A 437 -20.40 -12.65 -1.92
C GLY A 437 -20.58 -12.43 -3.42
N TYR A 438 -19.92 -11.39 -3.91
CA TYR A 438 -20.14 -10.83 -5.23
C TYR A 438 -18.80 -10.63 -5.93
N PHE A 439 -18.57 -11.41 -6.97
CA PHE A 439 -17.32 -11.42 -7.72
C PHE A 439 -17.58 -10.87 -9.12
N HIS A 440 -16.83 -9.83 -9.49
CA HIS A 440 -17.03 -9.09 -10.74
C HIS A 440 -15.72 -8.90 -11.48
N ASN A 441 -15.70 -8.99 -12.81
CA ASN A 441 -14.48 -8.72 -13.59
C ASN A 441 -13.31 -9.62 -13.17
N ILE A 442 -13.57 -10.91 -12.91
CA ILE A 442 -12.52 -11.87 -12.57
C ILE A 442 -11.97 -12.49 -13.84
N VAL A 443 -10.65 -12.61 -13.94
CA VAL A 443 -9.95 -13.35 -14.98
C VAL A 443 -9.15 -14.45 -14.29
N ALA A 444 -9.39 -15.71 -14.63
CA ALA A 444 -8.65 -16.85 -14.06
C ALA A 444 -8.15 -17.78 -15.17
N THR A 445 -6.88 -18.16 -15.12
CA THR A 445 -6.25 -19.00 -16.15
C THR A 445 -5.05 -19.77 -15.61
N ASP A 446 -4.71 -20.86 -16.30
CA ASP A 446 -3.44 -21.60 -16.15
C ASP A 446 -3.21 -22.24 -14.76
N PHE A 447 -4.28 -22.49 -14.00
CA PHE A 447 -4.20 -23.30 -12.77
C PHE A 447 -4.12 -24.79 -13.10
N ARG A 448 -3.37 -25.53 -12.29
CA ARG A 448 -3.06 -26.95 -12.50
C ARG A 448 -4.29 -27.86 -12.37
N ASP A 449 -5.28 -27.47 -11.59
CA ASP A 449 -6.54 -28.20 -11.50
C ASP A 449 -7.66 -27.45 -12.25
N THR A 450 -8.60 -26.83 -11.54
CA THR A 450 -9.74 -26.14 -12.13
C THR A 450 -9.68 -24.61 -11.95
N CYS A 451 -10.41 -23.87 -12.79
CA CYS A 451 -10.51 -22.42 -12.59
C CYS A 451 -11.56 -22.03 -11.54
N LEU A 452 -12.59 -22.87 -11.31
CA LEU A 452 -13.65 -22.56 -10.36
C LEU A 452 -14.26 -23.83 -9.79
N ASN A 453 -14.26 -23.93 -8.46
CA ASN A 453 -14.90 -24.97 -7.69
C ASN A 453 -15.87 -24.36 -6.67
N LEU A 454 -17.05 -24.99 -6.51
CA LEU A 454 -17.99 -24.74 -5.43
C LEU A 454 -18.14 -26.04 -4.64
N ASP A 455 -17.90 -25.98 -3.33
CA ASP A 455 -18.12 -27.10 -2.42
C ASP A 455 -19.23 -26.79 -1.41
N ASP A 456 -19.79 -27.85 -0.82
CA ASP A 456 -20.82 -27.84 0.22
C ASP A 456 -22.21 -27.35 -0.18
N ALA A 457 -23.24 -28.11 0.23
CA ALA A 457 -24.64 -27.77 0.00
C ALA A 457 -25.03 -26.35 0.48
N GLY A 458 -24.36 -25.83 1.52
CA GLY A 458 -24.55 -24.47 2.01
C GLY A 458 -24.17 -23.41 0.98
N THR A 459 -23.03 -23.58 0.30
CA THR A 459 -22.49 -22.66 -0.70
C THR A 459 -23.30 -22.74 -1.99
N PHE A 460 -23.62 -23.95 -2.44
CA PHE A 460 -24.55 -24.15 -3.57
C PHE A 460 -25.90 -23.46 -3.31
N GLY A 461 -26.36 -23.46 -2.05
CA GLY A 461 -27.55 -22.75 -1.60
C GLY A 461 -27.49 -21.24 -1.78
N GLN A 462 -26.31 -20.62 -1.71
CA GLN A 462 -26.12 -19.17 -1.92
C GLN A 462 -26.14 -18.79 -3.41
N GLY A 463 -25.63 -19.66 -4.29
CA GLY A 463 -25.49 -19.36 -5.73
C GLY A 463 -26.79 -19.45 -6.55
N THR A 464 -27.68 -20.39 -6.19
CA THR A 464 -28.84 -20.91 -6.97
C THR A 464 -28.54 -21.22 -8.45
N ALA A 465 -29.10 -22.30 -9.01
CA ALA A 465 -28.81 -22.71 -10.40
C ALA A 465 -29.07 -21.64 -11.49
N ALA A 466 -29.82 -20.58 -11.20
CA ALA A 466 -30.07 -19.46 -12.12
C ALA A 466 -29.08 -18.29 -11.97
N ALA A 467 -28.01 -18.45 -11.19
CA ALA A 467 -27.06 -17.38 -10.82
C ALA A 467 -27.75 -16.15 -10.19
N GLN A 468 -28.81 -16.41 -9.42
CA GLN A 468 -29.59 -15.41 -8.71
C GLN A 468 -29.47 -15.72 -7.22
N GLY A 469 -28.73 -14.93 -6.47
CA GLY A 469 -28.51 -15.26 -5.08
C GLY A 469 -27.58 -14.30 -4.36
N THR A 470 -27.17 -14.72 -3.17
CA THR A 470 -26.20 -14.05 -2.31
C THR A 470 -24.77 -14.44 -2.64
N LEU A 471 -24.56 -15.43 -3.51
CA LEU A 471 -23.30 -15.71 -4.19
C LEU A 471 -23.45 -15.45 -5.70
N GLN A 472 -22.58 -14.63 -6.28
CA GLN A 472 -22.60 -14.32 -7.70
C GLN A 472 -21.19 -14.16 -8.29
N ILE A 473 -20.96 -14.73 -9.47
CA ILE A 473 -19.81 -14.38 -10.33
C ILE A 473 -20.38 -13.82 -11.63
N ASN A 474 -20.05 -12.56 -11.96
CA ASN A 474 -20.55 -11.88 -13.16
C ASN A 474 -19.43 -11.12 -13.88
N ASN A 475 -19.59 -10.91 -15.18
CA ASN A 475 -18.64 -10.18 -16.03
C ASN A 475 -17.21 -10.72 -15.92
N SER A 476 -17.07 -12.02 -15.74
CA SER A 476 -15.79 -12.70 -15.54
C SER A 476 -15.39 -13.51 -16.78
N PHE A 477 -14.14 -13.96 -16.83
CA PHE A 477 -13.61 -14.76 -17.93
C PHE A 477 -12.66 -15.83 -17.39
N MET A 478 -12.90 -17.10 -17.69
CA MET A 478 -12.12 -18.21 -17.14
C MET A 478 -11.76 -19.23 -18.21
N GLY A 479 -10.60 -19.88 -18.12
CA GLY A 479 -10.24 -20.97 -19.02
C GLY A 479 -8.77 -21.36 -18.93
N GLN A 480 -8.36 -22.32 -19.75
CA GLN A 480 -6.97 -22.85 -19.79
C GLN A 480 -6.43 -23.41 -18.47
N CYS A 481 -7.28 -23.74 -17.49
CA CYS A 481 -6.86 -24.56 -16.36
C CYS A 481 -6.77 -26.05 -16.80
N ASP A 482 -5.78 -26.76 -16.26
CA ASP A 482 -5.28 -28.03 -16.80
C ASP A 482 -6.28 -29.20 -16.69
N ASN A 483 -7.06 -29.26 -15.61
CA ASN A 483 -8.10 -30.28 -15.40
C ASN A 483 -9.51 -29.82 -15.82
N GLY A 484 -9.65 -28.57 -16.27
CA GLY A 484 -10.90 -28.02 -16.78
C GLY A 484 -11.21 -26.63 -16.25
N THR A 485 -12.20 -25.96 -16.82
CA THR A 485 -12.58 -24.61 -16.34
C THR A 485 -13.45 -24.65 -15.09
N PHE A 486 -14.21 -25.73 -14.88
CA PHE A 486 -15.13 -25.88 -13.76
C PHE A 486 -15.06 -27.30 -13.23
N GLU A 487 -15.12 -27.45 -11.91
CA GLU A 487 -15.38 -28.74 -11.26
C GLU A 487 -16.90 -29.03 -11.33
N ASP A 488 -17.30 -29.97 -12.18
CA ASP A 488 -18.70 -30.42 -12.29
C ASP A 488 -18.83 -31.84 -11.72
N ASP A 489 -19.19 -31.98 -10.44
CA ASP A 489 -19.48 -33.30 -9.85
C ASP A 489 -20.97 -33.66 -10.04
N GLY A 490 -21.24 -34.92 -10.40
CA GLY A 490 -22.59 -35.47 -10.47
C GLY A 490 -23.28 -35.59 -9.10
N GLY A 491 -22.55 -35.45 -8.00
CA GLY A 491 -23.07 -35.35 -6.64
C GLY A 491 -23.64 -33.97 -6.29
N ASP A 492 -23.28 -32.93 -7.06
CA ASP A 492 -23.60 -31.56 -6.72
C ASP A 492 -25.06 -31.18 -6.99
N PRO A 493 -25.62 -30.20 -6.25
CA PRO A 493 -26.97 -29.70 -6.50
C PRO A 493 -27.20 -29.17 -7.92
N TYR A 494 -26.16 -28.64 -8.55
CA TYR A 494 -26.12 -28.23 -9.96
C TYR A 494 -24.67 -28.18 -10.46
N ALA A 495 -24.48 -28.33 -11.76
CA ALA A 495 -23.17 -28.14 -12.38
C ALA A 495 -22.68 -26.70 -12.21
N VAL A 496 -21.45 -26.52 -11.71
CA VAL A 496 -20.78 -25.22 -11.55
C VAL A 496 -20.68 -24.50 -12.89
N SER A 497 -20.42 -25.24 -13.97
CA SER A 497 -20.40 -24.69 -15.33
C SER A 497 -21.75 -24.10 -15.74
N ALA A 498 -22.87 -24.77 -15.42
CA ALA A 498 -24.20 -24.28 -15.75
C ALA A 498 -24.55 -23.01 -14.97
N TRP A 499 -24.15 -22.95 -13.69
CA TRP A 499 -24.31 -21.79 -12.83
C TRP A 499 -23.51 -20.59 -13.34
N TYR A 500 -22.21 -20.77 -13.58
CA TYR A 500 -21.35 -19.71 -14.11
C TYR A 500 -21.86 -19.16 -15.45
N ASN A 501 -22.30 -20.04 -16.35
CA ASN A 501 -22.82 -19.64 -17.67
C ASN A 501 -24.19 -18.94 -17.62
N ALA A 502 -24.95 -19.11 -16.54
CA ALA A 502 -26.16 -18.33 -16.29
C ALA A 502 -25.84 -16.90 -15.80
N GLY A 503 -24.64 -16.68 -15.24
CA GLY A 503 -24.15 -15.37 -14.82
C GLY A 503 -24.05 -14.35 -15.96
N THR A 504 -24.35 -13.10 -15.66
CA THR A 504 -24.39 -12.03 -16.66
C THR A 504 -22.99 -11.69 -17.12
N GLY A 505 -22.78 -11.66 -18.43
CA GLY A 505 -21.54 -11.18 -19.02
C GLY A 505 -20.32 -12.08 -18.78
N ASN A 506 -20.50 -13.30 -18.28
CA ASN A 506 -19.42 -14.26 -18.15
C ASN A 506 -18.96 -14.80 -19.51
N GLY A 507 -17.69 -15.18 -19.61
CA GLY A 507 -17.09 -15.76 -20.80
C GLY A 507 -16.07 -16.83 -20.46
N GLN A 508 -15.64 -17.57 -21.46
CA GLN A 508 -14.65 -18.63 -21.28
C GLN A 508 -13.66 -18.68 -22.44
N GLY A 509 -12.48 -19.24 -22.19
CA GLY A 509 -11.48 -19.52 -23.22
C GLY A 509 -10.09 -19.03 -22.83
N ASP A 510 -9.26 -18.76 -23.83
CA ASP A 510 -7.94 -18.16 -23.64
C ASP A 510 -8.07 -16.63 -23.41
N PRO A 511 -7.66 -16.11 -22.24
CA PRO A 511 -7.69 -14.66 -21.97
C PRO A 511 -6.63 -13.86 -22.74
N MET A 512 -5.71 -14.52 -23.46
CA MET A 512 -4.63 -13.90 -24.24
C MET A 512 -3.75 -12.98 -23.38
N LEU A 513 -3.16 -13.54 -22.31
CA LEU A 513 -2.24 -12.80 -21.44
C LEU A 513 -0.77 -12.98 -21.90
N ASP A 514 0.05 -11.96 -21.66
CA ASP A 514 1.51 -12.03 -21.66
C ASP A 514 1.98 -11.89 -20.20
N GLY A 515 2.38 -13.02 -19.59
CA GLY A 515 2.41 -13.13 -18.13
C GLY A 515 1.02 -12.92 -17.56
N PHE A 516 0.81 -11.79 -16.88
CA PHE A 516 -0.49 -11.39 -16.31
C PHE A 516 -1.17 -10.23 -17.05
N LEU A 517 -0.50 -9.63 -18.04
CA LEU A 517 -1.01 -8.46 -18.76
C LEU A 517 -1.81 -8.89 -20.00
N PRO A 518 -3.03 -8.35 -20.22
CA PRO A 518 -3.78 -8.64 -21.44
C PRO A 518 -3.06 -8.13 -22.69
N GLN A 519 -2.91 -8.99 -23.69
CA GLN A 519 -2.36 -8.63 -24.99
C GLN A 519 -3.36 -7.83 -25.83
N ALA A 520 -2.86 -7.12 -26.84
CA ALA A 520 -3.71 -6.44 -27.82
C ALA A 520 -4.67 -7.44 -28.50
N GLY A 521 -5.98 -7.16 -28.40
CA GLY A 521 -7.03 -8.04 -28.95
C GLY A 521 -7.55 -9.10 -27.98
N SER A 522 -7.03 -9.14 -26.74
CA SER A 522 -7.55 -10.00 -25.68
C SER A 522 -9.06 -9.81 -25.47
N PRO A 523 -9.83 -10.91 -25.25
CA PRO A 523 -11.26 -10.82 -24.97
C PRO A 523 -11.57 -10.14 -23.63
N VAL A 524 -10.60 -10.07 -22.71
CA VAL A 524 -10.80 -9.48 -21.37
C VAL A 524 -10.68 -7.96 -21.37
N LEU A 525 -10.21 -7.34 -22.47
CA LEU A 525 -10.14 -5.88 -22.64
C LEU A 525 -11.52 -5.20 -22.72
N THR A 526 -12.61 -5.98 -22.72
CA THR A 526 -13.99 -5.49 -22.79
C THR A 526 -14.90 -6.32 -21.90
N GLY A 527 -16.16 -5.89 -21.75
CA GLY A 527 -17.16 -6.67 -21.05
C GLY A 527 -17.04 -6.64 -19.53
N GLY A 528 -16.26 -5.69 -18.99
CA GLY A 528 -16.27 -5.38 -17.57
C GLY A 528 -17.54 -4.64 -17.15
N MET A 529 -17.79 -4.65 -15.85
CA MET A 529 -18.83 -3.87 -15.18
C MET A 529 -18.25 -3.08 -14.01
N SER A 530 -19.06 -2.24 -13.37
CA SER A 530 -18.64 -1.54 -12.15
C SER A 530 -19.69 -1.82 -11.07
N PRO A 531 -19.31 -2.39 -9.91
CA PRO A 531 -20.23 -2.50 -8.78
C PRO A 531 -20.76 -1.11 -8.40
N SER A 532 -22.02 -1.05 -7.96
CA SER A 532 -22.68 0.22 -7.61
C SER A 532 -22.33 0.66 -6.20
N ASP A 533 -21.06 0.92 -5.94
CA ASP A 533 -20.55 1.40 -4.66
C ASP A 533 -19.33 2.32 -4.87
N PRO A 534 -19.20 3.46 -4.16
CA PRO A 534 -18.14 4.44 -4.38
C PRO A 534 -16.71 3.94 -4.13
N PHE A 535 -16.54 2.81 -3.43
CA PHE A 535 -15.24 2.18 -3.27
C PHE A 535 -14.65 1.73 -4.61
N PHE A 536 -15.49 1.25 -5.53
CA PHE A 536 -15.03 0.70 -6.80
C PHE A 536 -14.82 1.79 -7.85
N VAL A 537 -13.60 1.89 -8.35
CA VAL A 537 -13.27 2.69 -9.53
C VAL A 537 -13.91 2.04 -10.76
N PRO A 538 -14.72 2.77 -11.55
CA PRO A 538 -15.37 2.18 -12.72
C PRO A 538 -14.40 1.68 -13.78
N THR A 539 -14.58 0.44 -14.23
CA THR A 539 -13.79 -0.21 -15.28
C THR A 539 -14.69 -0.74 -16.42
N THR A 540 -14.12 -0.90 -17.61
CA THR A 540 -14.83 -1.42 -18.81
C THR A 540 -14.28 -2.77 -19.30
N TYR A 541 -13.26 -3.28 -18.61
CA TYR A 541 -12.53 -4.51 -18.90
C TYR A 541 -12.68 -5.50 -17.74
N ARG A 542 -12.36 -6.76 -17.99
CA ARG A 542 -12.30 -7.83 -17.00
C ARG A 542 -10.85 -8.03 -16.55
N GLY A 543 -10.66 -8.41 -15.30
CA GLY A 543 -9.35 -8.57 -14.70
C GLY A 543 -8.82 -7.28 -14.08
N ALA A 544 -7.58 -7.35 -13.60
CA ALA A 544 -6.93 -6.26 -12.87
C ALA A 544 -6.34 -5.17 -13.77
N PHE A 545 -6.16 -5.44 -15.07
CA PHE A 545 -5.39 -4.60 -15.99
C PHE A 545 -6.19 -4.20 -17.23
N SER A 546 -6.14 -2.92 -17.61
CA SER A 546 -6.86 -2.36 -18.75
C SER A 546 -6.20 -2.62 -20.11
N GLY A 547 -4.96 -3.16 -20.11
CA GLY A 547 -4.26 -3.58 -21.31
C GLY A 547 -2.75 -3.69 -21.13
N PRO A 548 -1.99 -3.84 -22.24
CA PRO A 548 -0.58 -4.24 -22.19
C PRO A 548 0.36 -3.17 -21.63
N ASN A 549 -0.10 -1.93 -21.48
CA ASN A 549 0.69 -0.82 -20.94
C ASN A 549 0.25 -0.39 -19.53
N ASP A 550 -0.74 -1.08 -18.95
CA ASP A 550 -1.33 -0.74 -17.65
C ASP A 550 -0.73 -1.62 -16.55
N ASN A 551 0.58 -1.52 -16.35
CA ASN A 551 1.25 -2.30 -15.32
C ASN A 551 1.40 -1.48 -14.03
N TRP A 552 0.34 -1.41 -13.23
CA TRP A 552 0.35 -0.73 -11.92
C TRP A 552 1.20 -1.46 -10.86
N THR A 553 1.65 -2.68 -11.10
CA THR A 553 2.57 -3.39 -10.18
C THR A 553 4.03 -2.95 -10.37
N ALA A 554 4.34 -2.29 -11.48
CA ALA A 554 5.71 -1.93 -11.83
C ALA A 554 6.34 -0.93 -10.84
N GLY A 555 7.64 -1.10 -10.58
CA GLY A 555 8.45 -0.21 -9.74
C GLY A 555 8.43 -0.57 -8.25
N TRP A 556 7.30 -1.06 -7.74
CA TRP A 556 7.11 -1.27 -6.31
C TRP A 556 6.87 -2.72 -5.90
N THR A 557 6.65 -3.67 -6.81
CA THR A 557 6.64 -5.11 -6.47
C THR A 557 8.00 -5.79 -6.76
N VAL A 558 8.15 -7.03 -6.32
CA VAL A 558 9.29 -7.93 -6.58
C VAL A 558 8.82 -9.29 -7.08
N ASN A 559 9.70 -10.07 -7.70
CA ASN A 559 9.49 -11.49 -8.03
C ASN A 559 8.28 -11.83 -8.93
N LEU A 560 7.81 -10.85 -9.71
CA LEU A 560 6.87 -11.07 -10.82
C LEU A 560 7.63 -11.34 -12.13
N PRO A 561 7.04 -12.09 -13.08
CA PRO A 561 7.67 -12.48 -14.35
C PRO A 561 7.98 -11.32 -15.30
#